data_AF-A0A117NMQ0-F1
#
_entry.id   AF-A0A117NMQ0-F1
#
_cell.length_a   1.000
_cell.length_b   1.000
_cell.length_c   1.000
_cell.angle_alpha   90.00
_cell.angle_beta   90.00
_cell.angle_gamma   90.00
#
_symmetry.space_group_name_H-M   'P 1'
#
loop_
_entity.id
_entity.type
_entity.pdbx_description
1 polymer ?
#
loop_
_entity_poly.entity_id
_entity_poly.type
_entity_poly.pdbx_seq_one_letter_code
_entity_poly.pdbx_strand_id
1 'polypeptide(L)'
;MDFLRSTSDAASQSLSSELSYSEFSSIESKSEDPLAQLAKEVKQQPFTTNKSLRNSLERRQRALQQDQTQDQYLVFTSVPPAQSSRLSDDGSRTSKYCRFFYNVETGILIAKVMPNPAHELAIRSFDELISAELRTMNVHRDVRPVGSTTFTVGDWKKEADCSWAPASAIARPSFVVEVGLSESARQLSLDAYGWLVTYSSSVKLVITININRKDPEIILHRWELVPRGYGVLTRSSLSACRTAFLELSRTNNTTSVTGESYMNGTTTTTTQLDLLFDKIVGRPPHQPLERDFVIPGQELRTFAEDIWSAQSFL
;
A
#
# COMPACT_ATOMS: atom_id res chain seq x y z
N MET A 1 -16.60 -72.72 -20.84
CA MET A 1 -17.85 -71.94 -20.71
C MET A 1 -17.62 -71.00 -19.54
N ASP A 2 -17.27 -69.73 -19.73
CA ASP A 2 -18.17 -68.64 -20.17
C ASP A 2 -19.34 -68.46 -19.17
N PHE A 3 -19.67 -67.31 -18.55
CA PHE A 3 -19.27 -65.90 -18.66
C PHE A 3 -19.69 -65.15 -17.36
N LEU A 4 -18.89 -64.14 -16.98
CA LEU A 4 -19.14 -62.80 -16.39
C LEU A 4 -20.53 -62.35 -15.87
N ARG A 5 -20.57 -61.69 -14.68
CA ARG A 5 -20.82 -60.23 -14.40
C ARG A 5 -21.24 -60.00 -12.92
N SER A 6 -20.47 -59.22 -12.13
CA SER A 6 -20.66 -57.79 -11.73
C SER A 6 -21.91 -57.52 -10.86
N THR A 7 -21.93 -56.72 -9.78
CA THR A 7 -21.00 -55.75 -9.13
C THR A 7 -21.65 -55.27 -7.82
N SER A 8 -20.88 -55.00 -6.76
CA SER A 8 -20.91 -53.74 -5.98
C SER A 8 -20.09 -53.91 -4.70
N ASP A 9 -18.89 -53.31 -4.68
CA ASP A 9 -18.14 -53.04 -3.45
C ASP A 9 -17.99 -51.53 -3.33
N ALA A 10 -18.52 -50.98 -2.23
CA ALA A 10 -18.33 -49.60 -1.83
C ALA A 10 -17.10 -49.54 -0.91
N ALA A 11 -15.98 -49.08 -1.44
CA ALA A 11 -14.81 -48.73 -0.67
C ALA A 11 -14.60 -47.20 -0.69
N SER A 12 -14.68 -46.62 0.49
CA SER A 12 -14.27 -45.27 0.86
C SER A 12 -12.89 -44.91 0.30
N GLN A 13 -12.82 -43.83 -0.48
CA GLN A 13 -11.57 -43.14 -0.79
C GLN A 13 -11.67 -41.70 -0.31
N SER A 14 -10.92 -41.40 0.76
CA SER A 14 -10.53 -40.06 1.16
C SER A 14 -9.56 -39.52 0.12
N LEU A 15 -10.03 -38.62 -0.75
CA LEU A 15 -9.17 -37.84 -1.63
C LEU A 15 -8.77 -36.57 -0.88
N SER A 16 -7.57 -36.61 -0.31
CA SER A 16 -6.77 -35.45 0.05
C SER A 16 -6.54 -34.62 -1.22
N SER A 17 -7.22 -33.48 -1.32
CA SER A 17 -6.99 -32.50 -2.39
C SER A 17 -5.69 -31.76 -2.12
N GLU A 18 -4.61 -32.23 -2.75
CA GLU A 18 -3.42 -31.43 -3.03
C GLU A 18 -3.84 -30.23 -3.89
N LEU A 19 -4.00 -29.06 -3.26
CA LEU A 19 -4.24 -27.82 -3.98
C LEU A 19 -2.90 -27.21 -4.39
N SER A 20 -2.62 -27.35 -5.70
CA SER A 20 -1.89 -26.46 -6.60
C SER A 20 -1.03 -25.37 -5.93
N TYR A 21 0.21 -25.74 -5.61
CA TYR A 21 1.30 -24.83 -5.25
C TYR A 21 2.11 -24.53 -6.52
N SER A 22 1.51 -23.92 -7.55
CA SER A 22 2.25 -23.65 -8.79
C SER A 22 1.71 -22.50 -9.65
N GLU A 23 1.40 -21.35 -9.08
CA GLU A 23 1.50 -20.08 -9.81
C GLU A 23 2.13 -19.04 -8.87
N PHE A 24 3.25 -18.45 -9.30
CA PHE A 24 4.14 -17.53 -8.56
C PHE A 24 5.17 -18.17 -7.62
N SER A 25 6.05 -19.00 -8.18
CA SER A 25 7.40 -19.19 -7.64
C SER A 25 8.42 -19.24 -8.77
N SER A 26 8.95 -18.07 -9.15
CA SER A 26 10.27 -17.92 -9.74
C SER A 26 10.62 -16.44 -9.94
N ILE A 27 10.91 -15.72 -8.86
CA ILE A 27 11.83 -14.58 -8.93
C ILE A 27 13.06 -15.01 -8.14
N GLU A 28 13.92 -15.77 -8.82
CA GLU A 28 15.29 -16.02 -8.39
C GLU A 28 16.18 -15.02 -9.12
N SER A 29 16.34 -13.83 -8.56
CA SER A 29 17.44 -12.92 -8.86
C SER A 29 17.60 -11.97 -7.67
N LYS A 30 18.83 -11.50 -7.41
CA LYS A 30 19.13 -10.49 -6.37
C LYS A 30 18.02 -9.45 -6.38
N SER A 31 17.27 -9.31 -5.27
CA SER A 31 16.04 -8.52 -5.21
C SER A 31 16.28 -7.15 -5.85
N GLU A 32 15.83 -7.01 -7.09
CA GLU A 32 15.97 -5.77 -7.82
C GLU A 32 15.13 -4.74 -7.06
N ASP A 33 15.72 -3.58 -6.81
CA ASP A 33 15.05 -2.52 -6.08
C ASP A 33 13.71 -2.18 -6.78
N PRO A 34 12.55 -2.32 -6.10
CA PRO A 34 11.24 -2.14 -6.73
C PRO A 34 11.07 -0.78 -7.41
N LEU A 35 11.69 0.27 -6.87
CA LEU A 35 11.63 1.60 -7.47
C LEU A 35 12.55 1.73 -8.69
N ALA A 36 13.72 1.09 -8.68
CA ALA A 36 14.55 0.97 -9.87
C ALA A 36 13.85 0.18 -10.98
N GLN A 37 13.11 -0.88 -10.63
CA GLN A 37 12.29 -1.62 -11.58
C GLN A 37 11.18 -0.73 -12.17
N LEU A 38 10.42 0.00 -11.33
CA LEU A 38 9.42 0.96 -11.80
C LEU A 38 10.02 2.00 -12.75
N ALA A 39 11.21 2.53 -12.42
CA ALA A 39 11.89 3.52 -13.24
C ALA A 39 12.26 3.00 -14.65
N LYS A 40 12.48 1.69 -14.80
CA LYS A 40 12.78 1.05 -16.09
C LYS A 40 11.54 0.82 -16.95
N GLU A 41 10.39 0.63 -16.32
CA GLU A 41 9.13 0.31 -17.00
C GLU A 41 8.39 1.56 -17.50
N VAL A 42 8.54 2.67 -16.79
CA VAL A 42 7.96 3.96 -17.19
C VAL A 42 8.89 4.68 -18.16
N LYS A 43 8.31 5.32 -19.17
CA LYS A 43 9.07 6.12 -20.14
C LYS A 43 9.87 7.21 -19.42
N GLN A 44 11.19 7.14 -19.55
CA GLN A 44 12.12 8.09 -18.96
C GLN A 44 12.25 9.35 -19.83
N GLN A 45 12.40 10.52 -19.18
CA GLN A 45 12.69 11.79 -19.83
C GLN A 45 13.84 12.53 -19.12
N PRO A 46 14.76 13.17 -19.83
CA PRO A 46 15.83 13.90 -19.18
C PRO A 46 15.29 15.13 -18.45
N PHE A 47 15.80 15.38 -17.25
CA PHE A 47 15.60 16.65 -16.58
C PHE A 47 16.40 17.75 -17.29
N THR A 48 15.75 18.89 -17.54
CA THR A 48 16.39 20.06 -18.15
C THR A 48 16.31 21.27 -17.23
N THR A 49 15.10 21.62 -16.81
CA THR A 49 14.82 22.78 -15.94
C THR A 49 13.64 22.49 -15.02
N ASN A 50 13.57 23.19 -13.88
CA ASN A 50 12.40 23.15 -12.98
C ASN A 50 11.11 23.56 -13.69
N LYS A 51 11.19 24.47 -14.68
CA LYS A 51 10.04 24.86 -15.50
C LYS A 51 9.55 23.69 -16.35
N SER A 52 10.45 22.95 -17.00
CA SER A 52 10.09 21.78 -17.80
C SER A 52 9.50 20.66 -16.95
N LEU A 53 10.09 20.41 -15.77
CA LEU A 53 9.55 19.46 -14.79
C LEU A 53 8.11 19.82 -14.41
N ARG A 54 7.89 21.06 -13.96
CA ARG A 54 6.55 21.56 -13.58
C ARG A 54 5.55 21.43 -14.71
N ASN A 55 5.92 21.85 -15.93
CA ASN A 55 5.05 21.74 -17.09
C ASN A 55 4.66 20.28 -17.40
N SER A 56 5.58 19.33 -17.22
CA SER A 56 5.28 17.91 -17.40
C SER A 56 4.32 17.38 -16.33
N LEU A 57 4.50 17.77 -15.06
CA LEU A 57 3.58 17.43 -13.96
C LEU A 57 2.19 18.00 -14.19
N GLU A 58 2.07 19.29 -14.53
CA GLU A 58 0.80 19.96 -14.81
C GLU A 58 0.09 19.40 -16.05
N ARG A 59 0.84 18.99 -17.08
CA ARG A 59 0.29 18.29 -18.25
C ARG A 59 -0.28 16.94 -17.84
N ARG A 60 0.46 16.17 -17.04
CA ARG A 60 0.01 14.87 -16.55
C ARG A 60 -1.23 15.00 -15.67
N GLN A 61 -1.24 15.97 -14.75
CA GLN A 61 -2.38 16.30 -13.91
C GLN A 61 -3.64 16.57 -14.74
N ARG A 62 -3.54 17.44 -15.76
CA ARG A 62 -4.68 17.73 -16.64
C ARG A 62 -5.16 16.49 -17.40
N ALA A 63 -4.24 15.68 -17.91
CA ALA A 63 -4.60 14.45 -18.61
C ALA A 63 -5.32 13.45 -17.69
N LEU A 64 -4.90 13.33 -16.43
CA LEU A 64 -5.56 12.49 -15.42
C LEU A 64 -6.95 13.02 -15.06
N GLN A 65 -7.09 14.34 -14.88
CA GLN A 65 -8.37 14.99 -14.57
C GLN A 65 -9.38 14.92 -15.72
N GLN A 66 -8.89 14.89 -16.97
CA GLN A 66 -9.70 14.80 -18.17
C GLN A 66 -9.90 13.36 -18.66
N ASP A 67 -9.50 12.37 -17.86
CA ASP A 67 -9.58 10.93 -18.21
C ASP A 67 -8.90 10.55 -19.53
N GLN A 68 -7.91 11.33 -19.95
CA GLN A 68 -7.10 11.05 -21.14
C GLN A 68 -6.03 9.98 -20.87
N THR A 69 -5.70 9.74 -19.59
CA THR A 69 -4.75 8.71 -19.15
C THR A 69 -5.08 8.24 -17.74
N GLN A 70 -4.66 7.01 -17.43
CA GLN A 70 -4.62 6.46 -16.07
C GLN A 70 -3.19 6.32 -15.53
N ASP A 71 -2.19 6.56 -16.38
CA ASP A 71 -0.79 6.49 -15.97
C ASP A 71 -0.43 7.71 -15.11
N GLN A 72 -0.10 7.47 -13.85
CA GLN A 72 0.17 8.49 -12.84
C GLN A 72 1.66 8.84 -12.74
N TYR A 73 2.53 8.06 -13.37
CA TYR A 73 3.96 8.13 -13.11
C TYR A 73 4.69 8.90 -14.21
N LEU A 74 5.70 9.65 -13.79
CA LEU A 74 6.68 10.28 -14.66
C LEU A 74 8.06 10.00 -14.09
N VAL A 75 9.00 9.58 -14.95
CA VAL A 75 10.39 9.31 -14.56
C VAL A 75 11.31 10.30 -15.24
N PHE A 76 12.07 11.03 -14.42
CA PHE A 76 13.06 11.99 -14.86
C PHE A 76 14.47 11.46 -14.55
N THR A 77 15.38 11.58 -15.51
CA THR A 77 16.80 11.20 -15.34
C THR A 77 17.68 12.43 -15.25
N SER A 78 18.90 12.26 -14.73
CA SER A 78 19.89 13.33 -14.60
C SER A 78 19.40 14.51 -13.74
N VAL A 79 18.56 14.25 -12.74
CA VAL A 79 18.08 15.27 -11.80
C VAL A 79 19.18 15.58 -10.78
N PRO A 80 19.66 16.84 -10.69
CA PRO A 80 20.71 17.20 -9.75
C PRO A 80 20.26 17.04 -8.28
N PRO A 81 21.14 16.57 -7.36
CA PRO A 81 20.79 16.38 -5.95
C PRO A 81 20.21 17.62 -5.27
N ALA A 82 20.69 18.82 -5.65
CA ALA A 82 20.20 20.09 -5.14
C ALA A 82 18.73 20.38 -5.47
N GLN A 83 18.15 19.70 -6.47
CA GLN A 83 16.73 19.83 -6.79
C GLN A 83 15.84 18.99 -5.87
N SER A 84 16.35 17.90 -5.29
CA SER A 84 15.55 17.01 -4.43
C SER A 84 14.90 17.76 -3.25
N SER A 85 15.65 18.65 -2.59
CA SER A 85 15.13 19.46 -1.47
C SER A 85 14.09 20.51 -1.89
N ARG A 86 14.01 20.85 -3.18
CA ARG A 86 13.09 21.86 -3.73
C ARG A 86 11.77 21.27 -4.22
N LEU A 87 11.70 19.95 -4.37
CA LEU A 87 10.48 19.25 -4.81
C LEU A 87 9.50 19.02 -3.65
N SER A 88 10.04 18.83 -2.44
CA SER A 88 9.28 18.73 -1.19
C SER A 88 8.96 20.09 -0.56
N ASP A 89 9.16 21.21 -1.28
CA ASP A 89 8.77 22.53 -0.80
C ASP A 89 7.24 22.70 -0.94
N ASP A 90 6.55 22.67 0.20
CA ASP A 90 5.09 22.76 0.38
C ASP A 90 4.49 24.09 -0.17
N GLY A 91 5.33 25.08 -0.47
CA GLY A 91 4.91 26.33 -1.09
C GLY A 91 4.41 26.21 -2.54
N SER A 92 4.71 25.11 -3.25
CA SER A 92 4.31 24.97 -4.65
C SER A 92 2.96 24.26 -4.81
N ARG A 93 2.06 24.77 -5.67
CA ARG A 93 0.80 24.07 -6.00
C ARG A 93 1.03 22.67 -6.60
N THR A 94 2.24 22.41 -7.11
CA THR A 94 2.61 21.17 -7.78
C THR A 94 2.96 20.05 -6.80
N SER A 95 3.50 20.37 -5.61
CA SER A 95 3.79 19.37 -4.57
C SER A 95 2.53 18.78 -3.95
N LYS A 96 1.44 19.56 -3.87
CA LYS A 96 0.17 19.09 -3.28
C LYS A 96 -0.43 17.86 -3.96
N TYR A 97 -0.25 17.72 -5.27
CA TYR A 97 -0.81 16.63 -6.06
C TYR A 97 0.27 15.66 -6.55
N CYS A 98 1.48 15.72 -6.00
CA CYS A 98 2.56 14.84 -6.39
C CYS A 98 3.18 14.18 -5.16
N ARG A 99 3.68 12.96 -5.32
CA ARG A 99 4.65 12.33 -4.41
C ARG A 99 5.93 12.06 -5.18
N PHE A 100 7.05 12.41 -4.58
CA PHE A 100 8.36 12.30 -5.22
C PHE A 100 9.20 11.20 -4.59
N PHE A 101 9.83 10.42 -5.46
CA PHE A 101 10.82 9.41 -5.09
C PHE A 101 12.12 9.72 -5.81
N TYR A 102 13.18 10.04 -5.07
CA TYR A 102 14.45 10.47 -5.65
C TYR A 102 15.61 9.57 -5.22
N ASN A 103 16.30 8.99 -6.19
CA ASN A 103 17.53 8.25 -5.96
C ASN A 103 18.74 9.19 -6.16
N VAL A 104 19.49 9.41 -5.08
CA VAL A 104 20.59 10.40 -5.06
C VAL A 104 21.77 9.96 -5.92
N GLU A 105 22.06 8.66 -5.96
CA GLU A 105 23.20 8.10 -6.67
C GLU A 105 23.01 8.11 -8.19
N THR A 106 21.82 7.72 -8.65
CA THR A 106 21.50 7.62 -10.08
C THR A 106 20.95 8.92 -10.67
N GLY A 107 20.51 9.86 -9.83
CA GLY A 107 19.82 11.08 -10.26
C GLY A 107 18.44 10.80 -10.90
N ILE A 108 17.82 9.66 -10.58
CA ILE A 108 16.48 9.31 -11.03
C ILE A 108 15.45 9.93 -10.07
N LEU A 109 14.46 10.62 -10.64
CA LEU A 109 13.29 11.12 -9.94
C LEU A 109 12.04 10.47 -10.52
N ILE A 110 11.28 9.78 -9.68
CA ILE A 110 9.93 9.30 -10.00
C ILE A 110 8.95 10.27 -9.36
N ALA A 111 7.99 10.76 -10.14
CA ALA A 111 6.89 11.58 -9.66
C ALA A 111 5.56 10.85 -9.91
N LYS A 112 4.82 10.58 -8.83
CA LYS A 112 3.44 10.06 -8.87
C LYS A 112 2.49 11.24 -8.80
N VAL A 113 1.64 11.44 -9.81
CA VAL A 113 0.72 12.59 -9.92
C VAL A 113 -0.71 12.16 -9.58
N MET A 114 -1.30 12.74 -8.53
CA MET A 114 -2.59 12.37 -7.94
C MET A 114 -3.47 13.61 -7.70
N PRO A 115 -4.24 14.09 -8.69
CA PRO A 115 -4.96 15.36 -8.57
C PRO A 115 -6.39 15.25 -8.03
N ASN A 116 -6.78 14.10 -7.47
CA ASN A 116 -8.19 13.81 -7.16
C ASN A 116 -8.52 14.11 -5.69
N PRO A 117 -9.54 14.93 -5.39
CA PRO A 117 -10.05 15.14 -4.03
C PRO A 117 -10.35 13.84 -3.28
N ALA A 118 -10.81 12.79 -3.96
CA ALA A 118 -11.08 11.47 -3.37
C ALA A 118 -9.81 10.83 -2.77
N HIS A 119 -8.64 11.05 -3.39
CA HIS A 119 -7.35 10.54 -2.89
C HIS A 119 -6.95 11.26 -1.59
N GLU A 120 -7.01 12.59 -1.58
CA GLU A 120 -6.72 13.39 -0.37
C GLU A 120 -7.76 13.16 0.74
N LEU A 121 -9.03 12.92 0.39
CA LEU A 121 -10.05 12.56 1.35
C LEU A 121 -9.77 11.19 1.97
N ALA A 122 -9.41 10.18 1.16
CA ALA A 122 -9.04 8.87 1.67
C ALA A 122 -7.84 8.94 2.63
N ILE A 123 -6.81 9.73 2.30
CA ILE A 123 -5.66 10.01 3.18
C ILE A 123 -6.13 10.55 4.53
N ARG A 124 -6.95 11.60 4.52
CA ARG A 124 -7.39 12.28 5.75
C ARG A 124 -8.34 11.44 6.58
N SER A 125 -9.34 10.83 5.96
CA SER A 125 -10.29 9.95 6.65
C SER A 125 -9.58 8.74 7.26
N PHE A 126 -8.60 8.15 6.56
CA PHE A 126 -7.82 7.05 7.12
C PHE A 126 -6.93 7.52 8.29
N ASP A 127 -6.34 8.72 8.21
CA ASP A 127 -5.59 9.31 9.33
C ASP A 127 -6.47 9.49 10.58
N GLU A 128 -7.70 9.95 10.40
CA GLU A 128 -8.67 10.12 11.48
C GLU A 128 -9.03 8.79 12.16
N LEU A 129 -9.23 7.72 11.37
CA LEU A 129 -9.50 6.37 11.88
C LEU A 129 -8.36 5.86 12.77
N ILE A 130 -7.11 5.99 12.32
CA ILE A 130 -5.94 5.58 13.11
C ILE A 130 -5.77 6.47 14.34
N SER A 131 -5.95 7.77 14.18
CA SER A 131 -5.88 8.73 15.28
C SER A 131 -6.92 8.47 16.37
N ALA A 132 -8.12 8.03 16.00
CA ALA A 132 -9.16 7.64 16.96
C ALA A 132 -8.70 6.45 17.82
N GLU A 133 -8.19 5.39 17.20
CA GLU A 133 -7.67 4.21 17.91
C GLU A 133 -6.47 4.55 18.82
N LEU A 134 -5.53 5.38 18.34
CA LEU A 134 -4.40 5.86 19.15
C LEU A 134 -4.86 6.61 20.40
N ARG A 135 -5.93 7.41 20.30
CA ARG A 135 -6.49 8.16 21.45
C ARG A 135 -7.24 7.23 22.40
N THR A 136 -8.05 6.31 21.87
CA THR A 136 -8.77 5.30 22.66
C THR A 136 -7.82 4.49 23.54
N MET A 137 -6.66 4.11 23.01
CA MET A 137 -5.64 3.36 23.74
C MET A 137 -4.67 4.25 24.56
N ASN A 138 -4.84 5.57 24.53
CA ASN A 138 -3.95 6.56 25.17
C ASN A 138 -2.47 6.49 24.72
N VAL A 139 -2.20 6.03 23.49
CA VAL A 139 -0.85 5.92 22.90
C VAL A 139 -0.55 6.98 21.84
N HIS A 140 -1.45 7.95 21.64
CA HIS A 140 -1.27 9.09 20.71
C HIS A 140 -0.03 9.97 20.97
N ARG A 141 0.65 9.78 22.10
CA ARG A 141 1.95 10.42 22.41
C ARG A 141 3.15 9.53 22.08
N ASP A 142 2.95 8.22 22.01
CA ASP A 142 3.97 7.21 21.70
C ASP A 142 4.15 7.03 20.20
N VAL A 143 3.09 7.27 19.41
CA VAL A 143 3.10 7.22 17.95
C VAL A 143 2.62 8.55 17.40
N ARG A 144 3.37 9.11 16.45
CA ARG A 144 3.05 10.39 15.81
C ARG A 144 2.64 10.17 14.36
N PRO A 145 1.49 10.73 13.92
CA PRO A 145 1.25 10.90 12.49
C PRO A 145 2.32 11.86 11.95
N VAL A 146 3.04 11.41 10.94
CA VAL A 146 4.08 12.16 10.23
C VAL A 146 3.69 12.37 8.76
N GLY A 147 2.48 11.97 8.37
CA GLY A 147 1.84 12.34 7.11
C GLY A 147 2.69 12.01 5.88
N SER A 148 2.88 12.99 5.00
CA SER A 148 3.65 12.88 3.76
C SER A 148 5.15 13.15 3.92
N THR A 149 5.70 13.02 5.14
CA THR A 149 7.13 13.25 5.39
C THR A 149 8.00 12.43 4.44
N THR A 150 9.07 13.06 3.93
CA THR A 150 10.07 12.38 3.10
C THR A 150 11.02 11.55 3.98
N PHE A 151 11.14 10.25 3.69
CA PHE A 151 12.04 9.33 4.38
C PHE A 151 13.15 8.84 3.47
N THR A 152 14.32 8.57 4.03
CA THR A 152 15.36 7.81 3.34
C THR A 152 15.13 6.32 3.53
N VAL A 153 14.92 5.61 2.43
CA VAL A 153 14.67 4.17 2.36
C VAL A 153 15.58 3.58 1.29
N GLY A 154 16.58 2.82 1.73
CA GLY A 154 17.70 2.45 0.87
C GLY A 154 18.38 3.68 0.26
N ASP A 155 18.58 3.65 -1.06
CA ASP A 155 19.15 4.75 -1.85
C ASP A 155 18.12 5.83 -2.24
N TRP A 156 16.88 5.68 -1.81
CA TRP A 156 15.76 6.55 -2.19
C TRP A 156 15.37 7.49 -1.07
N LYS A 157 15.05 8.72 -1.44
CA LYS A 157 14.16 9.59 -0.67
C LYS A 157 12.74 9.33 -1.16
N LYS A 158 11.83 8.91 -0.29
CA LYS A 158 10.45 8.54 -0.60
C LYS A 158 9.47 9.37 0.23
N GLU A 159 8.38 9.81 -0.38
CA GLU A 159 7.25 10.43 0.31
C GLU A 159 6.11 9.41 0.42
N ALA A 160 5.59 9.22 1.63
CA ALA A 160 4.38 8.43 1.85
C ALA A 160 3.13 9.26 1.57
N ASP A 161 1.98 8.62 1.37
CA ASP A 161 0.68 9.31 1.40
C ASP A 161 0.24 9.61 2.84
N CYS A 162 0.28 8.59 3.71
CA CYS A 162 0.23 8.76 5.17
C CYS A 162 1.31 7.91 5.84
N SER A 163 1.81 8.35 6.99
CA SER A 163 2.75 7.56 7.76
C SER A 163 2.71 7.87 9.25
N TRP A 164 3.08 6.87 10.04
CA TRP A 164 3.20 6.95 11.48
C TRP A 164 4.56 6.43 11.93
N ALA A 165 5.13 7.12 12.92
CA ALA A 165 6.42 6.77 13.49
C ALA A 165 6.35 6.76 15.02
N PRO A 166 7.09 5.88 15.71
CA PRO A 166 7.29 6.01 17.14
C PRO A 166 7.85 7.40 17.47
N ALA A 167 7.35 8.02 18.54
CA ALA A 167 7.74 9.37 18.95
C ALA A 167 9.24 9.48 19.28
N SER A 168 9.87 8.38 19.69
CA SER A 168 11.32 8.28 19.92
C SER A 168 12.14 8.25 18.63
N ALA A 169 11.52 8.01 17.47
CA ALA A 169 12.19 7.82 16.20
C ALA A 169 11.35 8.34 15.02
N ILE A 170 10.95 9.61 15.06
CA ILE A 170 10.03 10.22 14.06
C ILE A 170 10.53 10.13 12.60
N ALA A 171 11.84 10.02 12.39
CA ALA A 171 12.44 9.85 11.06
C ALA A 171 12.42 8.40 10.54
N ARG A 172 11.82 7.47 11.31
CA ARG A 172 11.77 6.03 11.04
C ARG A 172 10.33 5.54 11.17
N PRO A 173 9.52 5.61 10.09
CA PRO A 173 8.13 5.21 10.15
C PRO A 173 8.02 3.70 10.36
N SER A 174 7.04 3.29 11.15
CA SER A 174 6.69 1.89 11.38
C SER A 174 5.50 1.46 10.55
N PHE A 175 4.61 2.40 10.24
CA PHE A 175 3.38 2.17 9.48
C PHE A 175 3.25 3.23 8.36
N VAL A 176 2.95 2.77 7.15
CA VAL A 176 2.75 3.60 5.96
C VAL A 176 1.44 3.21 5.27
N VAL A 177 0.74 4.20 4.70
CA VAL A 177 -0.38 4.02 3.77
C VAL A 177 0.02 4.60 2.43
N GLU A 178 -0.32 3.87 1.36
CA GLU A 178 -0.21 4.30 -0.02
C GLU A 178 -1.59 4.26 -0.67
N VAL A 179 -2.01 5.36 -1.28
CA VAL A 179 -3.32 5.48 -1.89
C VAL A 179 -3.16 5.59 -3.40
N GLY A 180 -3.81 4.68 -4.12
CA GLY A 180 -3.89 4.64 -5.57
C GLY A 180 -5.29 5.02 -6.03
N LEU A 181 -5.37 5.61 -7.22
CA LEU A 181 -6.63 6.01 -7.85
C LEU A 181 -6.74 5.32 -9.21
N SER A 182 -7.56 4.28 -9.32
CA SER A 182 -7.58 3.32 -10.42
C SER A 182 -6.18 2.83 -10.78
N GLU A 183 -5.34 2.68 -9.75
CA GLU A 183 -3.98 2.23 -9.90
C GLU A 183 -3.97 0.71 -10.06
N SER A 184 -3.02 0.17 -10.82
CA SER A 184 -2.95 -1.28 -10.99
C SER A 184 -2.55 -1.96 -9.68
N ALA A 185 -3.10 -3.15 -9.41
CA ALA A 185 -2.72 -3.94 -8.23
C ALA A 185 -1.21 -4.23 -8.18
N ARG A 186 -0.56 -4.36 -9.35
CA ARG A 186 0.88 -4.53 -9.48
C ARG A 186 1.67 -3.30 -9.03
N GLN A 187 1.19 -2.11 -9.34
CA GLN A 187 1.88 -0.89 -8.94
C GLN A 187 1.77 -0.65 -7.43
N LEU A 188 0.58 -0.86 -6.86
CA LEU A 188 0.40 -0.79 -5.40
C LEU A 188 1.20 -1.86 -4.66
N SER A 189 1.37 -3.07 -5.23
CA SER A 189 2.26 -4.07 -4.64
C SER A 189 3.72 -3.64 -4.70
N LEU A 190 4.20 -3.03 -5.81
CA LEU A 190 5.54 -2.45 -5.88
C LEU A 190 5.74 -1.31 -4.86
N ASP A 191 4.73 -0.46 -4.67
CA ASP A 191 4.75 0.60 -3.66
C ASP A 191 4.93 0.00 -2.25
N ALA A 192 4.14 -1.01 -1.89
CA ALA A 192 4.25 -1.73 -0.62
C ALA A 192 5.61 -2.43 -0.45
N TYR A 193 6.09 -3.12 -1.49
CA TYR A 193 7.40 -3.77 -1.49
C TYR A 193 8.53 -2.76 -1.27
N GLY A 194 8.47 -1.61 -1.94
CA GLY A 194 9.47 -0.57 -1.81
C GLY A 194 9.52 0.08 -0.42
N TRP A 195 8.51 -0.11 0.43
CA TRP A 195 8.56 0.27 1.84
C TRP A 195 9.00 -0.88 2.74
N LEU A 196 8.52 -2.10 2.49
CA LEU A 196 8.75 -3.25 3.37
C LEU A 196 10.09 -3.96 3.13
N VAL A 197 10.54 -4.09 1.89
CA VAL A 197 11.69 -4.95 1.55
C VAL A 197 12.99 -4.17 1.44
N THR A 198 12.93 -2.92 0.98
CA THR A 198 14.11 -2.09 0.76
C THR A 198 14.99 -2.02 2.00
N TYR A 199 16.29 -2.17 1.82
CA TYR A 199 17.25 -2.12 2.93
C TYR A 199 17.12 -0.80 3.72
N SER A 200 17.55 -0.80 4.98
CA SER A 200 17.45 0.33 5.94
C SER A 200 16.04 0.79 6.37
N SER A 201 14.97 0.43 5.65
CA SER A 201 13.60 0.81 6.05
C SER A 201 13.22 0.28 7.45
N SER A 202 12.44 1.05 8.19
CA SER A 202 11.88 0.68 9.50
C SER A 202 10.42 0.22 9.43
N VAL A 203 9.81 0.27 8.24
CA VAL A 203 8.38 0.01 8.06
C VAL A 203 8.10 -1.47 8.31
N LYS A 204 7.10 -1.72 9.15
CA LYS A 204 6.65 -3.06 9.56
C LYS A 204 5.28 -3.42 8.97
N LEU A 205 4.50 -2.41 8.61
CA LEU A 205 3.14 -2.53 8.11
C LEU A 205 2.93 -1.53 6.98
N VAL A 206 2.32 -1.98 5.88
CA VAL A 206 1.83 -1.10 4.82
C VAL A 206 0.37 -1.41 4.53
N ILE A 207 -0.45 -0.37 4.43
CA ILE A 207 -1.79 -0.48 3.82
C ILE A 207 -1.74 0.15 2.43
N THR A 208 -2.23 -0.57 1.41
CA THR A 208 -2.49 0.04 0.10
C THR A 208 -3.99 0.18 -0.10
N ILE A 209 -4.46 1.37 -0.50
CA ILE A 209 -5.86 1.67 -0.76
C ILE A 209 -6.02 1.99 -2.24
N ASN A 210 -6.75 1.17 -2.99
CA ASN A 210 -7.07 1.44 -4.39
C ASN A 210 -8.49 1.96 -4.52
N ILE A 211 -8.65 3.18 -4.99
CA ILE A 211 -9.95 3.81 -5.20
C ILE A 211 -10.33 3.66 -6.68
N ASN A 212 -11.43 2.98 -6.99
CA ASN A 212 -11.92 2.87 -8.35
C ASN A 212 -12.57 4.19 -8.80
N ARG A 213 -12.22 4.69 -9.98
CA ARG A 213 -12.75 5.93 -10.56
C ARG A 213 -14.05 5.77 -11.32
N LYS A 214 -14.42 4.56 -11.71
CA LYS A 214 -15.56 4.26 -12.58
C LYS A 214 -16.74 3.72 -11.80
N ASP A 215 -16.45 2.96 -10.75
CA ASP A 215 -17.43 2.27 -9.94
C ASP A 215 -17.19 2.59 -8.46
N PRO A 216 -18.23 2.58 -7.60
CA PRO A 216 -18.10 2.77 -6.17
C PRO A 216 -17.49 1.52 -5.52
N GLU A 217 -16.17 1.38 -5.70
CA GLU A 217 -15.35 0.27 -5.21
C GLU A 217 -14.02 0.81 -4.65
N ILE A 218 -13.64 0.31 -3.47
CA ILE A 218 -12.35 0.57 -2.84
C ILE A 218 -11.77 -0.75 -2.37
N ILE A 219 -10.52 -1.01 -2.72
CA ILE A 219 -9.78 -2.21 -2.30
C ILE A 219 -8.69 -1.83 -1.31
N LEU A 220 -8.69 -2.43 -0.13
CA LEU A 220 -7.60 -2.32 0.84
C LEU A 220 -6.81 -3.62 0.89
N HIS A 221 -5.49 -3.48 0.93
CA HIS A 221 -4.60 -4.60 1.25
C HIS A 221 -3.76 -4.26 2.47
N ARG A 222 -3.60 -5.25 3.35
CA ARG A 222 -2.61 -5.23 4.42
C ARG A 222 -1.38 -6.00 3.97
N TRP A 223 -0.21 -5.37 4.06
CA TRP A 223 1.07 -5.93 3.67
C TRP A 223 2.03 -5.97 4.85
N GLU A 224 2.67 -7.11 5.04
CA GLU A 224 3.64 -7.34 6.10
C GLU A 224 4.82 -8.19 5.59
N LEU A 225 5.93 -8.15 6.33
CA LEU A 225 7.02 -9.08 6.11
C LEU A 225 6.73 -10.41 6.81
N VAL A 226 6.64 -11.48 6.03
CA VAL A 226 6.43 -12.86 6.49
C VAL A 226 7.70 -13.70 6.21
N PRO A 227 8.10 -14.61 7.10
CA PRO A 227 9.24 -15.50 6.84
C PRO A 227 9.06 -16.35 5.58
N ARG A 228 10.09 -16.42 4.73
CA ARG A 228 10.10 -17.29 3.53
C ARG A 228 10.29 -18.78 3.84
N GLY A 229 10.62 -19.13 5.08
CA GLY A 229 10.85 -20.51 5.52
C GLY A 229 11.46 -20.56 6.93
N TYR A 230 11.85 -21.77 7.36
CA TYR A 230 12.48 -22.02 8.66
C TYR A 230 14.00 -21.77 8.56
N GLY A 231 14.42 -20.53 8.77
CA GLY A 231 15.83 -20.13 8.75
C GLY A 231 16.09 -18.88 9.59
N VAL A 232 17.35 -18.43 9.65
CA VAL A 232 17.73 -17.22 10.39
C VAL A 232 16.94 -16.02 9.88
N LEU A 233 16.15 -15.39 10.76
CA LEU A 233 15.29 -14.25 10.44
C LEU A 233 16.13 -12.99 10.17
N THR A 234 16.54 -12.83 8.92
CA THR A 234 17.11 -11.60 8.38
C THR A 234 16.07 -10.92 7.49
N ARG A 235 16.14 -9.61 7.25
CA ARG A 235 15.17 -8.97 6.33
C ARG A 235 15.20 -9.60 4.93
N SER A 236 16.39 -10.02 4.49
CA SER A 236 16.58 -10.78 3.25
C SER A 236 15.95 -12.17 3.25
N SER A 237 15.58 -12.74 4.40
CA SER A 237 14.83 -14.01 4.48
C SER A 237 13.33 -13.81 4.64
N LEU A 238 12.84 -12.57 4.66
CA LEU A 238 11.42 -12.23 4.70
C LEU A 238 10.91 -11.89 3.29
N SER A 239 9.62 -12.12 3.06
CA SER A 239 8.91 -11.67 1.85
C SER A 239 7.80 -10.71 2.26
N ALA A 240 7.59 -9.66 1.46
CA ALA A 240 6.38 -8.86 1.60
C ALA A 240 5.19 -9.67 1.08
N CYS A 241 4.23 -9.92 1.96
CA CYS A 241 3.05 -10.72 1.67
C CYS A 241 1.80 -9.90 1.98
N ARG A 242 0.77 -10.06 1.15
CA ARG A 242 -0.56 -9.56 1.46
C ARG A 242 -1.15 -10.45 2.56
N THR A 243 -1.28 -9.92 3.77
CA THR A 243 -1.81 -10.62 4.95
C THR A 243 -3.29 -10.33 5.20
N ALA A 244 -3.89 -9.38 4.47
CA ALA A 244 -5.34 -9.21 4.40
C ALA A 244 -5.76 -8.49 3.11
N PHE A 245 -7.01 -8.70 2.71
CA PHE A 245 -7.71 -8.02 1.62
C PHE A 245 -9.10 -7.62 2.10
N LEU A 246 -9.52 -6.39 1.79
CA LEU A 246 -10.89 -5.92 1.98
C LEU A 246 -11.36 -5.25 0.70
N GLU A 247 -12.57 -5.60 0.28
CA GLU A 247 -13.32 -4.97 -0.78
C GLU A 247 -14.51 -4.22 -0.17
N LEU A 248 -14.56 -2.93 -0.44
CA LEU A 248 -15.67 -2.06 -0.08
C LEU A 248 -16.35 -1.70 -1.39
N SER A 249 -17.62 -2.05 -1.52
CA SER A 249 -18.34 -1.82 -2.77
C SER A 249 -19.77 -1.38 -2.49
N ARG A 250 -20.38 -0.64 -3.42
CA ARG A 250 -21.78 -0.25 -3.34
C ARG A 250 -22.58 -0.80 -4.50
N THR A 251 -23.62 -1.57 -4.18
CA THR A 251 -24.58 -2.09 -5.15
C THR A 251 -25.99 -1.84 -4.66
N ASN A 252 -26.90 -1.40 -5.52
CA ASN A 252 -28.31 -1.15 -5.17
C ASN A 252 -28.48 -0.30 -3.90
N ASN A 253 -27.75 0.81 -3.80
CA ASN A 253 -27.73 1.72 -2.62
C ASN A 253 -27.30 1.07 -1.30
N THR A 254 -26.71 -0.12 -1.34
CA THR A 254 -26.19 -0.81 -0.16
C THR A 254 -24.67 -0.88 -0.26
N THR A 255 -24.00 -0.28 0.71
CA THR A 255 -22.53 -0.40 0.86
C THR A 255 -22.23 -1.68 1.61
N SER A 256 -21.35 -2.52 1.08
CA SER A 256 -20.86 -3.76 1.71
C SER A 256 -19.36 -3.70 1.96
N VAL A 257 -18.92 -4.45 2.97
CA VAL A 257 -17.50 -4.71 3.25
C VAL A 257 -17.33 -6.22 3.31
N THR A 258 -16.43 -6.74 2.49
CA THR A 258 -16.09 -8.17 2.46
C THR A 258 -14.59 -8.32 2.37
N GLY A 259 -14.04 -9.43 2.84
CA GLY A 259 -12.62 -9.68 2.67
C GLY A 259 -12.12 -10.88 3.43
N GLU A 260 -10.80 -11.01 3.44
CA GLU A 260 -10.08 -12.14 3.98
C GLU A 260 -8.85 -11.68 4.76
N SER A 261 -8.60 -12.31 5.89
CA SER A 261 -7.39 -12.12 6.68
C SER A 261 -6.64 -13.43 6.76
N TYR A 262 -5.33 -13.37 6.51
CA TYR A 262 -4.43 -14.50 6.67
C TYR A 262 -3.65 -14.34 7.97
N MET A 263 -3.96 -15.18 8.95
CA MET A 263 -3.25 -15.22 10.23
C MET A 263 -2.93 -16.67 10.60
N ASN A 264 -1.70 -16.92 11.05
CA ASN A 264 -1.23 -18.23 11.53
C ASN A 264 -1.52 -19.40 10.59
N GLY A 265 -1.32 -19.21 9.28
CA GLY A 265 -1.56 -20.27 8.29
C GLY A 265 -3.02 -20.45 7.87
N THR A 266 -3.95 -19.68 8.44
CA THR A 266 -5.38 -19.81 8.20
C THR A 266 -5.93 -18.55 7.55
N THR A 267 -6.71 -18.73 6.48
CA THR A 267 -7.50 -17.66 5.88
C THR A 267 -8.88 -17.64 6.51
N THR A 268 -9.34 -16.48 6.95
CA THR A 268 -10.68 -16.30 7.53
C THR A 268 -11.36 -15.09 6.91
N THR A 269 -12.65 -15.21 6.62
CA THR A 269 -13.46 -14.09 6.16
C THR A 269 -13.54 -13.00 7.23
N THR A 270 -13.42 -11.74 6.82
CA THR A 270 -13.52 -10.58 7.72
C THR A 270 -14.32 -9.46 7.06
N THR A 271 -14.89 -8.60 7.90
CA THR A 271 -15.60 -7.37 7.50
C THR A 271 -15.04 -6.14 8.22
N GLN A 272 -13.89 -6.29 8.89
CA GLN A 272 -13.18 -5.25 9.62
C GLN A 272 -11.69 -5.25 9.24
N LEU A 273 -11.02 -4.12 9.48
CA LEU A 273 -9.57 -4.01 9.30
C LEU A 273 -8.86 -4.10 10.65
N ASP A 274 -8.13 -5.20 10.84
CA ASP A 274 -7.31 -5.42 12.03
C ASP A 274 -5.85 -5.04 11.73
N LEU A 275 -5.24 -4.19 12.57
CA LEU A 275 -3.82 -3.82 12.46
C LEU A 275 -3.09 -4.12 13.76
N LEU A 276 -2.01 -4.89 13.66
CA LEU A 276 -1.26 -5.35 14.82
C LEU A 276 -0.58 -4.17 15.56
N PHE A 277 -0.82 -4.09 16.86
CA PHE A 277 -0.35 -2.98 17.70
C PHE A 277 1.18 -2.86 17.67
N ASP A 278 1.90 -3.97 17.76
CA ASP A 278 3.37 -3.99 17.81
C ASP A 278 4.03 -3.54 16.49
N LYS A 279 3.33 -3.70 15.36
CA LYS A 279 3.77 -3.23 14.05
C LYS A 279 3.65 -1.71 13.93
N ILE A 280 2.65 -1.11 14.57
CA ILE A 280 2.43 0.34 14.55
C ILE A 280 3.25 1.03 15.66
N VAL A 281 3.10 0.58 16.91
CA VAL A 281 3.70 1.24 18.09
C VAL A 281 5.16 0.85 18.28
N GLY A 282 5.56 -0.34 17.82
CA GLY A 282 6.94 -0.80 17.90
C GLY A 282 7.29 -1.54 19.20
N ARG A 283 6.30 -1.82 20.05
CA ARG A 283 6.41 -2.60 21.30
C ARG A 283 5.14 -3.43 21.53
N PRO A 284 5.18 -4.48 22.38
CA PRO A 284 3.98 -5.20 22.77
C PRO A 284 2.94 -4.29 23.48
N PRO A 285 1.64 -4.63 23.39
CA PRO A 285 0.60 -3.89 24.08
C PRO A 285 0.63 -4.13 25.60
N HIS A 286 0.42 -3.06 26.37
CA HIS A 286 0.18 -3.08 27.80
C HIS A 286 -1.31 -3.18 28.11
N GLN A 287 -1.69 -4.34 28.66
CA GLN A 287 -3.05 -4.61 29.09
C GLN A 287 -3.45 -3.75 30.30
N PRO A 288 -4.75 -3.42 30.48
CA PRO A 288 -5.89 -3.87 29.66
C PRO A 288 -6.26 -2.92 28.52
N LEU A 289 -5.62 -1.75 28.44
CA LEU A 289 -6.07 -0.68 27.55
C LEU A 289 -5.54 -0.84 26.12
N GLU A 290 -4.29 -1.26 25.96
CA GLU A 290 -3.67 -1.40 24.66
C GLU A 290 -3.99 -2.76 24.03
N ARG A 291 -4.31 -2.74 22.73
CA ARG A 291 -4.80 -3.87 21.95
C ARG A 291 -4.48 -3.64 20.48
N ASP A 292 -4.69 -4.63 19.64
CA ASP A 292 -4.63 -4.41 18.19
C ASP A 292 -5.69 -3.38 17.76
N PHE A 293 -5.37 -2.64 16.70
CA PHE A 293 -6.26 -1.62 16.15
C PHE A 293 -7.35 -2.34 15.38
N VAL A 294 -8.61 -1.98 15.66
CA VAL A 294 -9.77 -2.55 14.99
C VAL A 294 -10.56 -1.43 14.35
N ILE A 295 -10.59 -1.39 13.03
CA ILE A 295 -11.48 -0.50 12.28
C ILE A 295 -12.71 -1.32 11.87
N PRO A 296 -13.86 -1.13 12.55
CA PRO A 296 -15.02 -1.96 12.34
C PRO A 296 -15.65 -1.69 10.97
N GLY A 297 -16.42 -2.67 10.48
CA GLY A 297 -17.07 -2.58 9.17
C GLY A 297 -17.99 -1.37 9.00
N GLN A 298 -18.56 -0.82 10.07
CA GLN A 298 -19.37 0.40 9.98
C GLN A 298 -18.52 1.63 9.64
N GLU A 299 -17.37 1.80 10.29
CA GLU A 299 -16.43 2.89 10.01
C GLU A 299 -15.85 2.77 8.59
N LEU A 300 -15.58 1.54 8.14
CA LEU A 300 -15.16 1.28 6.77
C LEU A 300 -16.23 1.67 5.74
N ARG A 301 -17.52 1.45 6.02
CA ARG A 301 -18.62 1.90 5.14
C ARG A 301 -18.66 3.41 5.04
N THR A 302 -18.59 4.12 6.18
CA THR A 302 -18.57 5.58 6.20
C THR A 302 -17.36 6.13 5.46
N PHE A 303 -16.17 5.56 5.71
CA PHE A 303 -14.95 5.87 4.98
C PHE A 303 -15.13 5.76 3.45
N ALA A 304 -15.74 4.69 2.96
CA ALA A 304 -15.98 4.51 1.54
C ALA A 304 -17.02 5.47 0.97
N GLU A 305 -18.12 5.69 1.68
CA GLU A 305 -19.20 6.59 1.26
C GLU A 305 -18.71 8.02 1.12
N ASP A 306 -17.90 8.52 2.05
CA ASP A 306 -17.30 9.86 1.96
C ASP A 306 -16.46 10.02 0.69
N ILE A 307 -15.64 9.02 0.37
CA ILE A 307 -14.81 8.99 -0.84
C ILE A 307 -15.69 8.97 -2.10
N TRP A 308 -16.72 8.13 -2.13
CA TRP A 308 -17.63 8.03 -3.27
C TRP A 308 -18.49 9.28 -3.48
N SER A 309 -18.89 9.98 -2.42
CA SER A 309 -19.49 11.31 -2.51
C SER A 309 -18.55 12.31 -3.17
N ALA A 310 -17.25 12.29 -2.83
CA ALA A 310 -16.24 13.13 -3.50
C ALA A 310 -16.03 12.77 -4.97
N GLN A 311 -16.36 11.53 -5.37
CA GLN A 311 -16.38 11.06 -6.76
C GLN A 311 -17.73 11.29 -7.46
N SER A 312 -18.72 11.86 -6.77
CA SER A 312 -20.09 12.07 -7.29
C SER A 312 -20.82 10.78 -7.65
N PHE A 313 -20.52 9.67 -6.98
CA PHE A 313 -21.31 8.44 -7.06
C PHE A 313 -22.52 8.41 -6.12
N LEU A 314 -22.56 9.34 -5.16
CA LEU A 314 -23.60 9.51 -4.13
C LEU A 314 -24.14 10.92 -4.11
#